data_AF-A0A915MV12-F1
#
_entry.id   AF-A0A915MV12-F1
#
_cell.length_a   1.000
_cell.length_b   1.000
_cell.length_c   1.000
_cell.angle_alpha   90.00
_cell.angle_beta   90.00
_cell.angle_gamma   90.00
#
_symmetry.space_group_name_H-M   'P 1'
#
loop_
_entity.id
_entity.type
_entity.pdbx_description
1 polymer ?
#
loop_
_entity_poly.entity_id
_entity_poly.type
_entity_poly.pdbx_seq_one_letter_code
_entity_poly.pdbx_strand_id
1 'polypeptide(L)' 'MMFNRLQLASRSFATASSIKNVTIIGSGLMGSGIAQVSAQANMNVTLVDQTEAILDKSIKGIESSVKRVA' A
#
# COMPACT_ATOMS: atom_id res chain seq x y z
N MET A 1 -37.11 -29.47 -27.06
CA MET A 1 -37.31 -28.25 -26.24
C MET A 1 -35.98 -27.87 -25.63
N MET A 2 -35.49 -26.68 -25.98
CA MET A 2 -34.21 -26.08 -25.61
C MET A 2 -34.12 -25.79 -24.10
N PHE A 3 -33.02 -26.19 -23.47
CA PHE A 3 -32.49 -25.47 -22.30
C PHE A 3 -31.03 -25.14 -22.59
N ASN A 4 -30.82 -23.89 -23.01
CA ASN A 4 -29.51 -23.36 -23.36
C ASN A 4 -28.76 -23.02 -22.06
N ARG A 5 -27.55 -23.59 -21.88
CA ARG A 5 -26.65 -23.28 -20.77
C ARG A 5 -26.26 -21.80 -20.87
N LEU A 6 -26.61 -21.00 -19.86
CA LEU A 6 -25.95 -19.72 -19.64
C LEU A 6 -24.49 -19.99 -19.25
N GLN A 7 -23.58 -19.88 -20.21
CA GLN A 7 -22.15 -19.72 -19.92
C GLN A 7 -21.97 -18.36 -19.24
N LEU A 8 -21.91 -18.40 -17.91
CA LEU A 8 -21.42 -17.30 -17.09
C LEU A 8 -20.02 -16.95 -17.61
N ALA A 9 -19.86 -15.80 -18.26
CA ALA A 9 -18.58 -15.38 -18.81
C ALA A 9 -17.57 -15.25 -17.65
N SER A 10 -16.66 -16.22 -17.52
CA SER A 10 -15.55 -16.17 -16.57
C SER A 10 -14.61 -15.05 -17.00
N ARG A 11 -14.79 -13.87 -16.42
CA ARG A 11 -13.85 -12.76 -16.58
C ARG A 11 -12.55 -13.17 -15.90
N SER A 12 -11.61 -13.69 -16.69
CA SER A 12 -10.23 -13.88 -16.25
C SER A 12 -9.61 -12.50 -16.13
N PHE A 13 -9.71 -11.89 -14.95
CA PHE A 13 -8.86 -10.74 -14.62
C PHE A 13 -7.43 -11.25 -14.61
N ALA A 14 -6.54 -10.60 -15.37
CA ALA A 14 -5.12 -10.87 -15.24
C ALA A 14 -4.73 -10.59 -13.78
N THR A 15 -4.27 -11.62 -13.08
CA THR A 15 -3.65 -11.45 -11.76
C THR A 15 -2.37 -10.67 -11.98
N ALA A 16 -2.38 -9.37 -11.69
CA ALA A 16 -1.15 -8.58 -11.68
C ALA A 16 -0.16 -9.26 -10.73
N SER A 17 1.11 -9.31 -11.11
CA SER A 17 2.18 -9.79 -10.23
C SER A 17 2.09 -9.09 -8.88
N SER A 18 2.37 -9.82 -7.79
CA SER A 18 2.41 -9.20 -6.47
C SER A 18 3.43 -8.07 -6.43
N ILE A 19 3.00 -6.90 -5.97
CA ILE A 19 3.87 -5.75 -5.76
C ILE A 19 4.69 -6.04 -4.50
N LYS A 20 6.03 -6.03 -4.65
CA LYS A 20 6.96 -6.30 -3.54
C LYS A 20 7.63 -5.04 -3.01
N ASN A 21 7.85 -4.04 -3.86
CA ASN A 21 8.59 -2.83 -3.51
C ASN A 21 7.74 -1.60 -3.85
N VAL A 22 7.67 -0.65 -2.92
CA VAL A 22 6.91 0.60 -3.07
C VAL A 22 7.81 1.76 -2.66
N THR A 23 7.99 2.72 -3.56
CA THR A 23 8.67 3.99 -3.25
C THR A 23 7.65 5.10 -3.15
N ILE A 24 7.69 5.85 -2.05
CA ILE A 24 6.76 6.95 -1.76
C ILE A 24 7.57 8.23 -1.74
N ILE A 25 7.24 9.14 -2.65
CA ILE A 25 7.86 10.46 -2.75
C ILE A 25 6.94 11.47 -2.06
N GLY A 26 7.43 12.04 -0.96
CA GLY A 26 6.67 12.90 -0.05
C GLY A 26 6.21 12.13 1.20
N SER A 27 6.74 12.55 2.34
CA SER A 27 6.58 11.93 3.66
C SER A 27 5.72 12.75 4.63
N GLY A 28 4.91 13.68 4.09
CA GLY A 28 3.91 14.41 4.87
C GLY A 28 2.79 13.52 5.44
N LEU A 29 1.69 14.13 5.90
CA LEU A 29 0.60 13.41 6.57
C LEU A 29 0.09 12.20 5.78
N MET A 30 -0.26 12.38 4.50
CA MET A 30 -0.74 11.28 3.65
C MET A 30 0.35 10.26 3.33
N GLY A 31 1.58 10.73 3.04
CA GLY A 31 2.72 9.88 2.70
C GLY A 31 3.09 8.91 3.82
N SER A 32 3.13 9.42 5.06
CA SER A 32 3.36 8.59 6.26
C SER A 32 2.27 7.51 6.46
N GLY A 33 1.00 7.85 6.21
CA GLY A 33 -0.11 6.90 6.29
C GLY A 33 -0.04 5.81 5.22
N ILE A 34 0.26 6.20 3.96
CA ILE A 34 0.45 5.25 2.86
C ILE A 34 1.65 4.34 3.14
N ALA A 35 2.75 4.89 3.66
CA ALA A 35 3.94 4.12 4.02
C ALA A 35 3.63 3.08 5.10
N GLN A 36 2.91 3.47 6.15
CA GLN A 36 2.47 2.56 7.20
C GLN A 36 1.61 1.42 6.65
N VAL A 37 0.54 1.74 5.91
CA VAL A 37 -0.37 0.72 5.37
C VAL A 37 0.35 -0.20 4.39
N SER A 38 1.26 0.35 3.58
CA SER A 38 2.03 -0.44 2.62
C SER A 38 3.01 -1.39 3.31
N ALA A 39 3.67 -0.93 4.37
CA ALA A 39 4.56 -1.76 5.18
C ALA A 39 3.79 -2.87 5.91
N GLN A 40 2.60 -2.57 6.45
CA GLN A 40 1.72 -3.55 7.09
C GLN A 40 1.22 -4.62 6.10
N ALA A 41 1.13 -4.29 4.81
CA ALA A 41 0.80 -5.22 3.74
C ALA A 41 2.00 -6.08 3.29
N ASN A 42 3.10 -6.12 4.05
CA ASN A 42 4.33 -6.84 3.75
C ASN A 42 5.03 -6.41 2.44
N MET A 43 4.89 -5.14 2.06
CA MET A 43 5.68 -4.56 0.97
C MET A 43 6.94 -3.91 1.52
N ASN A 44 8.04 -3.98 0.78
CA ASN A 44 9.26 -3.26 1.07
C ASN A 44 9.08 -1.79 0.68
N VAL A 45 9.02 -0.90 1.67
CA VAL A 45 8.70 0.52 1.46
C VAL A 45 9.97 1.38 1.56
N THR A 46 10.18 2.24 0.57
CA THR A 46 11.18 3.32 0.60
C THR A 46 10.48 4.66 0.64
N LEU A 47 10.82 5.51 1.59
CA LEU A 47 10.23 6.84 1.76
C LEU A 47 11.27 7.92 1.42
N VAL A 48 10.90 8.88 0.59
CA VAL A 48 11.81 9.93 0.08
C VAL A 48 11.19 11.29 0.33
N ASP A 49 11.98 12.22 0.86
CA ASP A 49 11.60 13.63 1.03
C ASP A 49 12.82 14.54 0.88
N GLN A 50 12.59 15.86 0.85
CA GLN A 50 13.62 16.87 0.58
C GLN A 50 14.66 16.99 1.69
N THR A 51 14.27 16.74 2.95
CA THR A 51 15.15 16.89 4.10
C THR A 51 14.95 15.76 5.10
N GLU A 52 16.01 15.45 5.85
CA GLU A 52 16.00 14.42 6.90
C GLU A 52 15.00 14.76 8.02
N ALA A 53 14.85 16.05 8.36
CA ALA A 53 13.91 16.49 9.39
C ALA A 53 12.43 16.13 9.07
N ILE A 54 12.05 16.14 7.79
CA ILE A 54 10.70 15.75 7.36
C ILE A 54 10.55 14.24 7.47
N LEU A 55 11.58 13.48 7.05
CA LEU A 55 11.61 12.03 7.20
C LEU A 55 11.51 11.62 8.67
N ASP A 56 12.27 12.22 9.57
CA ASP A 56 12.20 11.96 11.02
C ASP A 56 10.80 12.21 11.59
N LYS A 57 10.17 13.32 11.18
CA LYS A 57 8.79 13.62 11.58
C LYS A 57 7.82 12.55 11.09
N SER A 58 7.99 12.09 9.85
CA SER A 58 7.15 11.04 9.27
C SER A 58 7.32 9.71 10.01
N ILE A 59 8.55 9.30 10.33
CA ILE A 59 8.87 8.08 11.06
C ILE A 59 8.25 8.13 12.47
N LYS A 60 8.43 9.23 13.20
CA LYS A 60 7.80 9.44 14.51
C LYS A 60 6.27 9.35 14.44
N GLY A 61 5.67 9.89 13.38
CA GLY A 61 4.24 9.80 13.12
C GLY A 61 3.78 8.35 12.93
N ILE A 62 4.51 7.57 12.13
CA ILE A 62 4.25 6.15 11.90
C ILE A 62 4.40 5.36 13.20
N GLU A 63 5.49 5.55 13.95
CA GLU A 63 5.74 4.88 15.23
C GLU A 63 4.62 5.13 16.25
N SER A 64 4.19 6.39 16.39
CA SER A 64 3.08 6.77 17.27
C SER A 64 1.77 6.11 16.85
N SER A 65 1.51 6.07 15.53
CA SER A 65 0.34 5.41 14.96
C SER A 65 0.34 3.92 15.23
N VAL A 66 1.46 3.23 14.98
CA VAL A 66 1.64 1.80 15.25
C VAL A 66 1.43 1.49 16.74
N LYS A 67 2.04 2.26 17.65
CA LYS A 67 1.86 2.09 19.10
C LYS A 67 0.41 2.20 19.58
N ARG A 68 -0.43 2.95 18.86
CA ARG A 68 -1.85 3.12 19.20
C ARG A 68 -2.73 1.97 18.71
N VAL A 69 -2.34 1.32 17.62
CA VAL A 69 -3.15 0.28 16.95
C VAL A 69 -2.65 -1.15 17.19
N ALA A 70 -1.42 -1.30 17.71
CA ALA A 70 -0.82 -2.58 18.07
C ALA A 70 -1.19 -3.03 19.49
#